data_AF-A0A359GT92-F1
#
_entry.id   AF-A0A359GT92-F1
#
_cell.length_a   1.000
_cell.length_b   1.000
_cell.length_c   1.000
_cell.angle_alpha   90.00
_cell.angle_beta   90.00
_cell.angle_gamma   90.00
#
_symmetry.space_group_name_H-M   'P 1'
#
loop_
_entity.id
_entity.type
_entity.pdbx_description
1 polymer ?
#
loop_
_entity_poly.entity_id
_entity_poly.type
_entity_poly.pdbx_seq_one_letter_code
_entity_poly.pdbx_strand_id
1 'polypeptide(L)'
;VAAAGFGVAFTSYGLLKQTDGIYPAHNFEVGSSISLDTVSGFKPCVVVDVEGDDVVCVLLDDIDTHSVDEYDGLCRHDLLLVKRIDVLHPEFAESKSKPSGVKLH
;
A
#
# COMPACT_ATOMS: atom_id res chain seq x y z
N VAL A 1 21.00 -26.02 2.09
CA VAL A 1 19.66 -25.61 1.62
C VAL A 1 19.78 -24.17 1.17
N ALA A 2 19.52 -23.89 -0.11
CA ALA A 2 19.51 -22.51 -0.62
C ALA A 2 18.15 -21.89 -0.28
N ALA A 3 18.14 -20.74 0.39
CA ALA A 3 16.95 -19.91 0.54
C ALA A 3 16.70 -19.22 -0.80
N ALA A 4 15.57 -19.51 -1.45
CA ALA A 4 15.14 -18.76 -2.61
C ALA A 4 14.72 -17.36 -2.15
N GLY A 5 15.26 -16.34 -2.84
CA GLY A 5 15.13 -14.95 -2.47
C GLY A 5 13.79 -14.33 -2.83
N PHE A 6 13.30 -13.52 -1.92
CA PHE A 6 12.65 -12.24 -2.16
C PHE A 6 13.22 -11.29 -1.10
N GLY A 7 13.46 -10.03 -1.47
CA GLY A 7 14.12 -9.04 -0.60
C GLY A 7 13.41 -8.91 0.76
N VAL A 8 14.16 -8.43 1.77
CA VAL A 8 13.64 -8.19 3.11
C VAL A 8 12.38 -7.32 3.01
N ALA A 9 11.22 -7.87 3.34
CA ALA A 9 10.00 -7.08 3.41
C ALA A 9 10.14 -6.07 4.56
N PHE A 10 9.88 -4.80 4.27
CA PHE A 10 9.86 -3.78 5.32
C PHE A 10 8.61 -3.99 6.18
N THR A 11 8.77 -3.87 7.49
CA THR A 11 7.65 -3.85 8.41
C THR A 11 6.97 -2.48 8.31
N SER A 12 5.64 -2.45 8.28
CA SER A 12 4.86 -1.21 8.13
C SER A 12 4.90 -0.25 9.32
N TYR A 13 5.77 -0.48 10.31
CA TYR A 13 5.74 0.21 11.60
C TYR A 13 6.12 1.69 11.43
N GLY A 14 5.15 2.58 11.64
CA GLY A 14 5.34 4.03 11.47
C GLY A 14 5.18 4.55 10.04
N LEU A 15 4.95 3.67 9.06
CA LEU A 15 4.74 4.03 7.65
C LEU A 15 3.26 4.17 7.30
N LEU A 16 2.41 3.37 7.95
CA LEU A 16 0.96 3.42 7.82
C LEU A 16 0.34 4.28 8.91
N LYS A 17 -0.71 5.03 8.56
CA LYS A 17 -1.57 5.62 9.58
C LYS A 17 -2.33 4.50 10.28
N GLN A 18 -2.54 4.66 11.57
CA GLN A 18 -3.24 3.66 12.37
C GLN A 18 -4.68 3.49 11.83
N THR A 19 -4.98 2.30 11.33
CA THR A 19 -6.30 1.99 10.77
C THR A 19 -7.25 1.64 11.92
N ASP A 20 -8.07 2.58 12.37
CA ASP A 20 -9.07 2.38 13.44
C ASP A 20 -10.30 1.55 13.00
N GLY A 21 -10.21 0.79 11.90
CA GLY A 21 -11.34 0.03 11.34
C GLY A 21 -12.46 0.92 10.77
N ILE A 22 -12.14 2.18 10.43
CA ILE A 22 -13.10 3.17 9.92
C ILE A 22 -13.50 2.85 8.47
N TYR A 23 -12.63 2.17 7.73
CA TYR A 23 -12.86 1.86 6.32
C TYR A 23 -13.59 0.52 6.14
N PRO A 24 -14.45 0.41 5.11
CA PRO A 24 -15.14 -0.84 4.82
C PRO A 24 -14.15 -1.95 4.45
N ALA A 25 -14.41 -3.16 4.94
CA ALA A 25 -13.61 -4.32 4.59
C ALA A 25 -13.59 -4.54 3.07
N HIS A 26 -12.39 -4.63 2.51
CA HIS A 26 -12.18 -4.92 1.10
C HIS A 26 -11.78 -6.39 0.92
N ASN A 27 -12.43 -7.08 -0.02
CA ASN A 27 -12.02 -8.42 -0.42
C ASN A 27 -10.95 -8.31 -1.50
N PHE A 28 -9.84 -9.02 -1.31
CA PHE A 28 -8.71 -9.04 -2.22
C PHE A 28 -8.08 -10.44 -2.22
N GLU A 29 -7.30 -10.71 -3.26
CA GLU A 29 -6.51 -11.92 -3.45
C GLU A 29 -5.13 -11.56 -4.03
N VAL A 30 -4.22 -12.53 -4.12
CA VAL A 30 -2.92 -12.33 -4.77
C VAL A 30 -3.12 -11.83 -6.21
N GLY A 31 -2.42 -10.76 -6.57
CA GLY A 31 -2.56 -10.04 -7.83
C GLY A 31 -3.56 -8.88 -7.81
N SER A 32 -4.33 -8.71 -6.73
CA SER A 32 -5.27 -7.59 -6.60
C SER A 32 -4.55 -6.26 -6.42
N SER A 33 -5.08 -5.21 -7.06
CA SER A 33 -4.72 -3.82 -6.78
C SER A 33 -5.40 -3.36 -5.49
N ILE A 34 -4.63 -2.78 -4.57
CA ILE A 34 -5.11 -2.28 -3.29
C ILE A 34 -4.58 -0.86 -3.04
N SER A 35 -5.10 -0.21 -2.00
CA SER A 35 -4.57 1.05 -1.49
C SER A 35 -4.18 0.92 -0.03
N LEU A 36 -3.13 1.64 0.37
CA LEU A 36 -2.69 1.75 1.77
C LEU A 36 -2.75 3.21 2.22
N ASP A 37 -3.24 3.49 3.44
CA ASP A 37 -3.18 4.82 4.04
C ASP A 37 -1.83 5.03 4.72
N THR A 38 -0.91 5.68 4.00
CA THR A 38 0.44 5.94 4.49
C THR A 38 0.55 7.32 5.13
N VAL A 39 1.65 7.59 5.83
CA VAL A 39 1.99 8.93 6.32
C VAL A 39 2.04 9.98 5.19
N SER A 40 2.33 9.55 3.96
CA SER A 40 2.38 10.39 2.75
C SER A 40 1.07 10.39 1.93
N GLY A 41 -0.02 9.88 2.51
CA GLY A 41 -1.32 9.74 1.84
C GLY A 41 -1.58 8.33 1.31
N PHE A 42 -2.62 8.18 0.49
CA PHE A 42 -2.99 6.88 -0.06
C PHE A 42 -2.04 6.45 -1.17
N LYS A 43 -1.50 5.23 -1.04
CA LYS A 43 -0.51 4.69 -1.98
C LYS A 43 -1.00 3.42 -2.65
N PRO A 44 -0.95 3.34 -3.99
CA PRO A 44 -1.38 2.17 -4.73
C PRO A 44 -0.37 1.02 -4.55
N CYS A 45 -0.88 -0.18 -4.32
CA CYS A 45 -0.05 -1.38 -4.17
C CYS A 45 -0.68 -2.57 -4.90
N VAL A 46 0.10 -3.65 -5.11
CA VAL A 46 -0.41 -4.94 -5.60
C VAL A 46 -0.07 -6.03 -4.60
N VAL A 47 -1.06 -6.87 -4.27
CA VAL A 47 -0.86 -7.99 -3.35
C VAL A 47 -0.03 -9.07 -4.03
N VAL A 48 1.06 -9.49 -3.39
CA VAL A 48 1.93 -10.57 -3.90
C VAL A 48 1.81 -11.85 -3.08
N ASP A 49 1.46 -11.75 -1.81
CA ASP A 49 1.24 -12.90 -0.93
C ASP A 49 0.28 -12.57 0.22
N VAL A 50 -0.42 -13.59 0.73
CA VAL A 50 -1.37 -13.48 1.86
C VAL A 50 -1.24 -14.69 2.77
N GLU A 51 -0.87 -14.47 4.02
CA GLU A 51 -0.76 -15.48 5.06
C GLU A 51 -1.60 -15.07 6.29
N GLY A 52 -2.83 -15.59 6.40
CA GLY A 52 -3.74 -15.23 7.49
C GLY A 52 -4.12 -13.76 7.48
N ASP A 53 -3.60 -13.00 8.44
CA ASP A 53 -3.78 -11.55 8.56
C ASP A 53 -2.59 -10.75 8.01
N ASP A 54 -1.51 -11.42 7.63
CA ASP A 54 -0.32 -10.82 7.06
C ASP A 54 -0.43 -10.76 5.54
N VAL A 55 -0.21 -9.58 4.97
CA VAL A 55 -0.33 -9.32 3.52
C VAL A 55 0.98 -8.72 3.05
N VAL A 56 1.61 -9.36 2.07
CA VAL A 56 2.78 -8.81 1.39
C VAL A 56 2.29 -8.14 0.11
N CYS A 57 2.67 -6.88 -0.06
CA CYS A 57 2.31 -6.11 -1.24
C CYS A 57 3.51 -5.36 -1.81
N VAL A 58 3.47 -5.11 -3.11
CA VAL A 58 4.45 -4.29 -3.82
C VAL A 58 3.92 -2.88 -3.99
N LEU A 59 4.73 -1.89 -3.62
CA LEU A 59 4.40 -0.47 -3.79
C LEU A 59 4.40 -0.10 -5.28
N LEU A 60 3.39 0.62 -5.74
CA LEU A 60 3.34 1.17 -7.10
C LEU A 60 3.70 2.66 -7.15
N ASP A 61 3.96 3.26 -6.01
CA ASP A 61 4.36 4.66 -5.86
C ASP A 61 5.35 4.83 -4.70
N ASP A 62 6.14 5.90 -4.72
CA ASP A 62 7.14 6.19 -3.70
C ASP A 62 6.47 6.69 -2.40
N ILE A 63 7.04 6.35 -1.25
CA ILE A 63 6.63 6.87 0.06
C ILE A 63 7.76 7.75 0.61
N ASP A 64 7.55 9.05 0.52
CA ASP A 64 8.46 10.05 1.08
C ASP A 64 8.28 10.12 2.60
N THR A 65 9.17 9.46 3.35
CA THR A 65 9.19 9.44 4.82
C THR A 65 10.03 10.56 5.41
N HIS A 66 10.33 11.63 4.67
CA HIS A 66 11.22 12.74 5.07
C HIS A 66 10.90 13.40 6.43
N SER A 67 9.76 13.10 7.04
CA SER A 67 9.39 13.53 8.39
C SER A 67 9.78 12.57 9.53
N VAL A 68 10.21 11.34 9.23
CA VAL A 68 10.59 10.32 10.21
C VAL A 68 12.07 9.99 9.99
N ASP A 69 12.93 10.68 10.73
CA ASP A 69 14.41 10.73 10.64
C ASP A 69 15.15 9.36 10.73
N GLU A 70 14.41 8.25 10.78
CA GLU A 70 14.92 6.88 10.95
C GLU A 70 14.66 5.94 9.76
N TYR A 71 13.89 6.34 8.74
CA TYR A 71 13.61 5.50 7.57
C TYR A 71 14.03 6.19 6.26
N ASP A 72 14.95 5.55 5.53
CA ASP A 72 15.11 5.81 4.09
C ASP A 72 13.75 5.58 3.42
N GLY A 73 13.30 6.53 2.60
CA GLY A 73 11.99 6.45 1.93
C GLY A 73 11.81 5.13 1.18
N LEU A 74 10.57 4.65 1.12
CA LEU A 74 10.27 3.44 0.34
C LEU A 74 10.08 3.81 -1.12
N CYS A 75 10.75 3.07 -1.98
CA CYS A 75 10.67 3.25 -3.41
C CYS A 75 9.54 2.41 -3.99
N ARG A 76 9.04 2.85 -5.12
CA ARG A 76 8.21 2.04 -5.99
C ARG A 76 8.89 0.70 -6.27
N HIS A 77 8.10 -0.36 -6.19
CA HIS A 77 8.47 -1.77 -6.29
C HIS A 77 9.08 -2.40 -5.04
N ASP A 78 9.22 -1.66 -3.93
CA ASP A 78 9.56 -2.25 -2.65
C ASP A 78 8.40 -3.09 -2.10
N LEU A 79 8.76 -4.11 -1.31
CA LEU A 79 7.82 -4.99 -0.65
C LEU A 79 7.52 -4.51 0.77
N LEU A 80 6.23 -4.40 1.06
CA LEU A 80 5.72 -4.01 2.37
C LEU A 80 4.87 -5.13 2.96
N LEU A 81 5.17 -5.47 4.22
CA LEU A 81 4.35 -6.35 5.04
C LEU A 81 3.35 -5.51 5.82
N VAL A 82 2.06 -5.72 5.55
CA VAL A 82 0.94 -4.99 6.18
C VAL A 82 -0.06 -5.97 6.77
N LYS A 83 -0.99 -5.48 7.61
CA LYS A 83 -2.11 -6.29 8.06
C LYS A 83 -3.28 -6.20 7.10
N ARG A 84 -4.09 -7.25 7.04
CA ARG A 84 -5.33 -7.29 6.26
C ARG A 84 -6.26 -6.12 6.56
N ILE A 85 -6.26 -5.62 7.79
CA ILE A 85 -7.06 -4.47 8.22
C ILE A 85 -6.60 -3.14 7.60
N ASP A 86 -5.34 -3.06 7.15
CA ASP A 86 -4.75 -1.86 6.54
C ASP A 86 -5.00 -1.80 5.03
N VAL A 87 -5.55 -2.88 4.46
CA VAL A 87 -5.80 -3.01 3.02
C VAL A 87 -7.13 -2.34 2.65
N LEU A 88 -7.04 -1.29 1.84
CA LEU A 88 -8.19 -0.51 1.38
C LEU A 88 -8.49 -0.78 -0.09
N HIS A 89 -9.69 -0.39 -0.51
CA HIS A 89 -10.11 -0.46 -1.91
C HIS A 89 -9.13 0.37 -2.79
N PRO A 90 -8.76 -0.09 -3.99
CA PRO A 90 -7.80 0.63 -4.85
C PRO A 90 -8.25 2.06 -5.21
N GLU A 91 -9.56 2.36 -5.16
CA GLU A 91 -10.11 3.69 -5.43
C GLU A 91 -9.58 4.79 -4.50
N PHE A 92 -9.10 4.45 -3.30
CA PHE A 92 -8.54 5.43 -2.37
C PHE A 92 -7.22 6.01 -2.89
N ALA A 93 -6.47 5.24 -3.67
CA ALA A 93 -5.25 5.68 -4.34
C ALA A 93 -5.50 6.21 -5.77
N GLU A 94 -6.74 6.15 -6.27
CA GLU A 94 -7.05 6.70 -7.59
C GLU A 94 -6.94 8.23 -7.58
N SER A 95 -5.95 8.74 -8.30
CA SER A 95 -5.94 10.14 -8.70
C SER A 95 -7.01 10.35 -9.78
N LYS A 96 -8.26 10.55 -9.36
CA LYS A 96 -9.33 11.03 -10.24
C LYS A 96 -9.02 12.48 -10.63
N SER A 97 -8.09 12.65 -11.56
CA SER A 97 -7.95 13.91 -12.27
C SER A 97 -9.26 14.15 -13.02
N LYS A 98 -9.91 15.29 -12.77
CA LYS A 98 -11.06 15.71 -13.56
C LYS A 98 -10.59 15.73 -15.03
N PRO A 99 -11.23 14.99 -15.96
CA PRO A 99 -10.85 15.09 -17.35
C PRO A 99 -11.01 16.55 -17.80
N SER A 100 -9.91 17.17 -18.18
CA SER A 100 -9.84 18.57 -18.64
C SER A 100 -10.45 18.68 -20.03
N GLY A 101 -11.76 18.55 -20.14
CA GLY A 101 -12.46 18.67 -21.42
C GLY A 101 -13.92 18.25 -21.44
N VAL A 102 -14.44 17.62 -20.38
CA VAL A 102 -15.84 17.19 -20.37
C VAL A 102 -16.72 18.29 -19.78
N LYS A 103 -17.52 18.93 -20.64
CA LYS A 103 -18.73 19.65 -20.19
C LYS A 103 -19.73 18.59 -19.75
N LEU A 104 -20.01 18.54 -18.45
CA LEU A 104 -21.22 17.88 -17.95
C LEU A 104 -22.41 18.66 -18.52
N HIS A 105 -23.27 17.96 -19.26
CA HIS A 105 -24.39 18.53 -19.99
C HIS A 105 -25.70 18.37 -19.23
#